data_AF-A0A317YNQ4-F1
#
_entry.id   AF-A0A317YNQ4-F1
#
_cell.length_a   1.000
_cell.length_b   1.000
_cell.length_c   1.000
_cell.angle_alpha   90.00
_cell.angle_beta   90.00
_cell.angle_gamma   90.00
#
_symmetry.space_group_name_H-M   'P 1'
#
loop_
_entity.id
_entity.type
_entity.pdbx_description
1 polymer ?
#
loop_
_entity_poly.entity_id
_entity_poly.type
_entity_poly.pdbx_seq_one_letter_code
_entity_poly.pdbx_strand_id
1 'polypeptide(L)'
;DLNQCETLVDYGNVYHDHEELIDTQKEFATLAAKSIVNHRQTFLLGGGHDIAYTQYLATRKVYPTQSIGVINIDAHFDTRAEQQSTSGTSFRQILEEDENTGYL
;
A
#
# COMPACT_ATOMS: atom_id res chain seq x y z
N ASP A 1 -11.24 -14.51 15.38
CA ASP A 1 -11.65 -15.79 14.78
C ASP A 1 -12.01 -15.51 13.32
N LEU A 2 -11.23 -15.99 12.36
CA LEU A 2 -11.50 -15.79 10.93
C LEU A 2 -12.77 -16.53 10.47
N ASN A 3 -13.33 -17.40 11.32
CA ASN A 3 -14.61 -18.09 11.07
C ASN A 3 -15.84 -17.17 11.17
N GLN A 4 -15.67 -15.89 11.48
CA GLN A 4 -16.76 -14.88 11.57
C GLN A 4 -16.70 -13.85 10.43
N CYS A 5 -16.29 -14.25 9.22
CA CYS A 5 -16.44 -13.38 8.05
C CYS A 5 -17.90 -13.39 7.61
N GLU A 6 -18.68 -12.42 8.09
CA GLU A 6 -20.11 -12.31 7.72
C GLU A 6 -20.30 -11.88 6.26
N THR A 7 -19.31 -11.21 5.64
CA THR A 7 -19.36 -10.78 4.24
C THR A 7 -17.96 -10.58 3.66
N LEU A 8 -17.74 -11.15 2.47
CA LEU A 8 -16.56 -10.91 1.62
C LEU A 8 -17.01 -10.10 0.39
N VAL A 9 -16.34 -8.99 0.12
CA VAL A 9 -16.62 -8.12 -1.03
C VAL A 9 -15.39 -8.05 -1.92
N ASP A 10 -15.57 -8.38 -3.20
CA ASP A 10 -14.57 -8.17 -4.25
C ASP A 10 -14.87 -6.85 -4.97
N TYR A 11 -13.90 -5.93 -4.94
CA TYR A 11 -13.99 -4.61 -5.57
C TYR A 11 -13.44 -4.58 -7.00
N GLY A 12 -12.94 -5.71 -7.51
CA GLY A 12 -12.32 -5.84 -8.82
C GLY A 12 -10.87 -5.37 -8.83
N ASN A 13 -10.37 -5.12 -10.04
CA ASN A 13 -8.95 -4.83 -10.29
C ASN A 13 -8.72 -3.34 -10.56
N VAL A 14 -7.52 -2.87 -10.21
CA VAL A 14 -6.93 -1.65 -10.78
C VAL A 14 -5.94 -2.08 -11.86
N TYR A 15 -6.02 -1.46 -13.02
CA TYR A 15 -5.13 -1.75 -14.14
C TYR A 15 -4.02 -0.71 -14.20
N HIS A 16 -2.81 -1.14 -14.58
CA HIS A 16 -1.73 -0.22 -14.87
C HIS A 16 -1.81 0.19 -16.34
N ASP A 17 -2.39 1.36 -16.58
CA ASP A 17 -2.54 2.01 -17.90
C ASP A 17 -1.86 3.39 -17.95
N HIS A 18 -1.17 3.77 -16.88
CA HIS A 18 -0.39 5.01 -16.77
C HIS A 18 1.04 4.81 -17.28
N GLU A 19 1.72 5.91 -17.60
CA GLU A 19 3.13 5.87 -18.02
C GLU A 19 4.05 5.50 -16.85
N GLU A 20 3.78 6.04 -15.66
CA GLU A 20 4.56 5.78 -14.46
C GLU A 20 3.76 4.97 -13.42
N LEU A 21 4.44 4.00 -12.81
CA LEU A 21 3.83 3.12 -11.80
C LEU A 21 3.31 3.90 -10.58
N ILE A 22 3.95 5.02 -10.22
CA ILE A 22 3.55 5.88 -9.11
C ILE A 22 2.11 6.38 -9.24
N ASP A 23 1.64 6.63 -10.45
CA ASP A 23 0.30 7.16 -10.65
C ASP A 23 -0.75 6.07 -10.43
N THR A 24 -0.49 4.85 -10.91
CA THR A 24 -1.32 3.68 -10.59
C THR A 24 -1.31 3.38 -9.09
N GLN A 25 -0.17 3.52 -8.40
CA GLN A 25 -0.09 3.37 -6.95
C GLN A 25 -0.97 4.40 -6.22
N LYS A 26 -0.97 5.67 -6.65
CA LYS A 26 -1.80 6.74 -6.07
C LYS A 26 -3.29 6.55 -6.36
N GLU A 27 -3.64 6.13 -7.57
CA GLU A 27 -5.02 5.80 -7.94
C GLU A 27 -5.53 4.64 -7.08
N PHE A 28 -4.79 3.53 -7.07
CA PHE A 28 -5.14 2.36 -6.30
C PHE A 28 -5.24 2.70 -4.80
N ALA A 29 -4.35 3.55 -4.28
CA ALA A 29 -4.41 3.98 -2.88
C ALA A 29 -5.70 4.75 -2.56
N THR A 30 -6.19 5.57 -3.50
CA THR A 30 -7.45 6.29 -3.34
C THR A 30 -8.66 5.36 -3.33
N LEU A 31 -8.63 4.28 -4.11
CA LEU A 31 -9.68 3.26 -4.11
C LEU A 31 -9.60 2.40 -2.84
N ALA A 32 -8.40 1.92 -2.50
CA ALA A 32 -8.15 1.11 -1.30
C ALA A 32 -8.51 1.85 -0.01
N ALA A 33 -8.29 3.17 0.07
CA ALA A 33 -8.71 3.98 1.22
C ALA A 33 -10.24 3.89 1.47
N LYS A 34 -11.05 3.82 0.40
CA LYS A 34 -12.50 3.62 0.54
C LYS A 34 -12.81 2.25 1.13
N SER A 35 -12.08 1.21 0.72
CA SER A 35 -12.23 -0.14 1.26
C SER A 35 -11.84 -0.20 2.74
N ILE A 36 -10.72 0.43 3.13
CA ILE A 36 -10.26 0.50 4.53
C ILE A 36 -11.28 1.22 5.43
N VAL A 37 -11.96 2.26 4.93
CA VAL A 37 -13.00 2.98 5.69
C VAL A 37 -14.26 2.11 5.89
N ASN A 38 -14.62 1.32 4.88
CA ASN A 38 -15.88 0.55 4.88
C ASN A 38 -15.74 -0.83 5.56
N HIS A 39 -14.53 -1.36 5.70
CA HIS A 39 -14.29 -2.72 6.17
C HIS A 39 -13.27 -2.76 7.30
N ARG A 40 -13.50 -3.67 8.27
CA ARG A 40 -12.56 -3.90 9.37
C ARG A 40 -11.20 -4.42 8.89
N GLN A 41 -11.19 -5.16 7.78
CA GLN A 41 -9.98 -5.73 7.19
C GLN A 41 -10.09 -5.62 5.67
N THR A 42 -9.01 -5.16 5.04
CA THR A 42 -8.89 -5.02 3.58
C THR A 42 -7.66 -5.80 3.15
N PHE A 43 -7.80 -6.56 2.05
CA PHE A 43 -6.69 -7.27 1.40
C PHE A 43 -6.48 -6.65 0.02
N LEU A 44 -5.25 -6.27 -0.28
CA LEU A 44 -4.85 -5.88 -1.62
C LEU A 44 -4.12 -7.07 -2.24
N LEU A 45 -4.62 -7.55 -3.37
CA LEU A 45 -4.03 -8.67 -4.10
C LEU A 45 -3.27 -8.15 -5.31
N GLY A 46 -2.04 -8.62 -5.46
CA GLY A 46 -1.09 -8.05 -6.40
C GLY A 46 -0.63 -8.93 -7.53
N GLY A 47 0.27 -8.33 -8.33
CA GLY A 47 1.29 -9.03 -9.11
C GLY A 47 2.69 -8.86 -8.49
N GLY A 48 3.12 -7.62 -8.21
CA GLY A 48 4.41 -7.27 -7.61
C GLY A 48 4.31 -6.65 -6.21
N HIS A 49 5.46 -6.49 -5.55
CA HIS A 49 5.53 -5.94 -4.18
C HIS A 49 5.40 -4.40 -4.13
N ASP A 50 5.31 -3.73 -5.28
CA ASP A 50 5.04 -2.28 -5.40
C ASP A 50 3.70 -1.85 -4.77
N ILE A 51 2.78 -2.79 -4.56
CA ILE A 51 1.50 -2.57 -3.87
C ILE A 51 1.71 -2.25 -2.39
N ALA A 52 2.86 -2.58 -1.79
CA ALA A 52 3.17 -2.18 -0.42
C ALA A 52 3.09 -0.66 -0.25
N TYR A 53 3.58 0.11 -1.23
CA TYR A 53 3.50 1.57 -1.18
C TYR A 53 2.06 2.08 -1.37
N THR A 54 1.27 1.44 -2.24
CA THR A 54 -0.18 1.68 -2.36
C THR A 54 -0.89 1.50 -1.01
N GLN A 55 -0.62 0.38 -0.33
CA GLN A 55 -1.22 0.06 0.96
C GLN A 55 -0.86 1.12 2.01
N TYR A 56 0.39 1.58 2.01
CA TYR A 56 0.84 2.65 2.89
C TYR A 56 0.07 3.95 2.63
N LEU A 57 0.04 4.41 1.38
CA LEU A 57 -0.66 5.64 0.99
C LEU A 57 -2.15 5.59 1.35
N ALA A 58 -2.81 4.46 1.10
CA ALA A 58 -4.21 4.26 1.46
C ALA A 58 -4.42 4.36 2.98
N THR A 59 -3.57 3.68 3.76
CA THR A 59 -3.66 3.67 5.22
C THR A 59 -3.38 5.06 5.81
N ARG A 60 -2.33 5.74 5.33
CA ARG A 60 -1.99 7.10 5.75
C ARG A 60 -3.08 8.11 5.39
N LYS A 61 -3.74 7.95 4.24
CA LYS A 61 -4.90 8.77 3.84
C LYS A 61 -6.09 8.62 4.79
N VAL A 62 -6.34 7.40 5.30
CA VAL A 62 -7.43 7.14 6.26
C VAL A 62 -7.05 7.58 7.67
N TYR A 63 -5.79 7.41 8.06
CA TYR A 63 -5.27 7.68 9.40
C TYR A 63 -4.11 8.70 9.34
N PRO A 64 -4.39 9.98 9.07
CA PRO A 64 -3.36 10.98 8.78
C PRO A 64 -2.47 11.31 9.98
N THR A 65 -2.94 11.12 11.20
CA THR A 65 -2.23 11.54 12.43
C THR A 65 -1.82 10.37 13.32
N GLN A 66 -2.18 9.14 12.96
CA GLN A 66 -1.93 7.95 13.77
C GLN A 66 -0.58 7.35 13.40
N SER A 67 0.07 6.70 14.37
CA SER A 67 1.22 5.85 14.08
C SER A 67 0.76 4.65 13.26
N ILE A 68 1.47 4.36 12.17
CA ILE A 68 1.21 3.21 11.30
C ILE A 68 2.37 2.24 11.47
N GLY A 69 2.07 1.01 11.88
CA GLY A 69 3.03 -0.08 11.91
C GLY A 69 3.03 -0.80 10.57
N VAL A 70 4.22 -1.01 10.00
CA VAL A 70 4.40 -1.79 8.77
C VAL A 70 5.30 -2.99 9.07
N ILE A 71 4.84 -4.19 8.73
CA ILE A 71 5.62 -5.42 8.86
C ILE A 71 5.90 -5.92 7.44
N ASN A 72 7.17 -5.95 7.06
CA ASN A 72 7.62 -6.54 5.82
C ASN A 72 8.06 -7.99 6.06
N ILE A 73 7.46 -8.94 5.35
CA ILE A 73 7.85 -10.36 5.37
C ILE A 73 8.34 -10.71 3.98
N ASP A 74 9.60 -10.38 3.72
CA ASP A 74 10.26 -10.59 2.44
C ASP A 74 11.73 -10.97 2.68
N ALA A 75 12.37 -11.58 1.69
CA ALA A 75 13.81 -11.80 1.69
C ALA A 75 14.59 -10.50 1.48
N HIS A 76 13.95 -9.46 0.94
CA HIS A 76 14.55 -8.16 0.61
C HIS A 76 13.96 -7.03 1.44
N PHE A 77 14.76 -5.99 1.68
CA PHE A 77 14.31 -4.80 2.40
C PHE A 77 13.41 -3.87 1.56
N ASP A 78 13.53 -3.93 0.22
CA ASP A 78 12.77 -3.11 -0.73
C ASP A 78 12.89 -1.59 -0.52
N THR A 79 14.14 -1.17 -0.26
CA THR A 79 14.56 0.22 -0.07
C THR A 79 15.49 0.74 -1.18
N ARG A 80 15.38 0.18 -2.40
CA ARG A 80 16.26 0.54 -3.54
C ARG A 80 16.08 2.00 -3.96
N ALA A 81 17.18 2.64 -4.35
CA ALA A 81 17.20 3.97 -4.94
C ALA A 81 17.05 3.85 -6.46
N GLU A 82 15.91 4.24 -7.01
CA GLU A 82 15.66 4.20 -8.44
C GLU A 82 14.98 5.51 -8.88
N GLN A 83 15.11 5.85 -10.16
CA GLN A 83 14.46 7.06 -10.72
C GLN A 83 12.94 6.91 -10.82
N GLN A 84 12.46 5.68 -10.99
CA GLN A 84 11.05 5.36 -11.14
C GLN A 84 10.63 4.34 -10.07
N SER A 85 9.33 4.31 -9.78
CA SER A 85 8.77 3.33 -8.84
C SER A 85 8.91 1.92 -9.39
N THR A 86 9.34 0.99 -8.54
CA THR A 86 9.46 -0.44 -8.85
C THR A 86 8.96 -1.28 -7.68
N SER A 87 8.93 -2.60 -7.85
CA SER A 87 8.59 -3.51 -6.76
C SER A 87 9.53 -3.44 -5.54
N GLY A 88 10.73 -2.85 -5.66
CA GLY A 88 11.66 -2.75 -4.53
C GLY A 88 12.02 -1.32 -4.12
N THR A 89 11.20 -0.34 -4.48
CA THR A 89 11.35 1.06 -4.02
C THR A 89 10.38 1.43 -2.91
N SER A 90 9.35 0.61 -2.67
CA SER A 90 8.20 1.00 -1.83
C SER A 90 8.58 1.51 -0.44
N PHE A 91 9.46 0.82 0.28
CA PHE A 91 9.83 1.25 1.64
C PHE A 91 10.74 2.48 1.62
N ARG A 92 11.55 2.66 0.56
CA ARG A 92 12.28 3.91 0.38
C ARG A 92 11.33 5.09 0.14
N GLN A 93 10.31 4.90 -0.70
CA GLN A 93 9.31 5.94 -0.96
C GLN A 93 8.58 6.35 0.32
N ILE A 94 8.23 5.38 1.19
CA ILE A 94 7.66 5.67 2.51
C ILE A 94 8.63 6.53 3.34
N LEU A 95 9.90 6.13 3.41
CA LEU A 95 10.92 6.82 4.20
C LEU A 95 11.24 8.23 3.70
N GLU A 96 11.17 8.46 2.38
CA GLU A 96 11.46 9.76 1.78
C GLU A 96 10.25 10.72 1.81
N GLU A 97 9.02 10.20 1.76
CA GLU A 97 7.82 11.04 1.65
C GLU A 97 7.07 11.29 2.96
N ASP A 98 7.23 10.43 3.97
CA ASP A 98 6.63 10.66 5.30
C ASP A 98 7.71 10.99 6.33
N GLU A 99 7.77 12.27 6.71
CA GLU A 99 8.76 12.85 7.62
C GLU A 99 8.78 12.21 9.02
N ASN A 100 7.71 11.50 9.41
CA ASN A 100 7.60 10.87 10.73
C ASN A 100 7.83 9.35 10.67
N THR A 101 8.53 8.88 9.63
CA THR A 101 8.86 7.47 9.44
C THR A 101 10.22 7.11 10.06
N GLY A 102 10.29 5.94 10.67
CA GLY A 102 11.55 5.30 11.08
C GLY A 102 11.67 3.90 10.48
N TYR A 103 12.91 3.49 10.21
CA TYR A 103 13.28 2.12 9.82
C TYR A 103 14.26 1.61 10.87
N LEU A 104 13.92 0.52 11.56
CA LEU A 104 14.75 -0.08 12.62
C LEU A 104 15.47 -1.31 12.09
#